data_AF-A0A8J9S8E5-F1
#
_entry.id   AF-A0A8J9S8E5-F1
#
_cell.length_a   1.000
_cell.length_b   1.000
_cell.length_c   1.000
_cell.angle_alpha   90.00
_cell.angle_beta   90.00
_cell.angle_gamma   90.00
#
_symmetry.space_group_name_H-M   'P 1'
#
loop_
_entity.id
_entity.type
_entity.pdbx_description
1 polymer ?
#
loop_
_entity_poly.entity_id
_entity_poly.type
_entity_poly.pdbx_seq_one_letter_code
_entity_poly.pdbx_strand_id
1 'polypeptide(L)'
;MAVLPYLRKVAYGSAGILFVVYLFMSWKIQTGRHIFGDEGVVEVSSEKSFLSSDAGLSRKAGPEQQGTQQAHPATPFTKTMNGVQILDCFIYNGEMIAALRLEYLYDVVDEIFVVESQMTFSGAIKPQLFIERDAHLFRPYLAKVKFLVIDDYPEPDQAWLATKANRAWMTDLSVWFRETYQRNFAEGYIKEKYAGQKFVVLACDVDEIPSREVVAELRSFRYEHAHIALYFEMEMSYYSFNWTARYQWYHAFAVSDVGLAKKTLDDYRTENSRYHLRRSAGWHLSYYMGISELARKIESFSHKELNLPEYKAVDHIVECIRTGKDLFNRGSYFDMLPAGPELQAQRPEGWQTFAKHLAKVQSPELAQLH
;
A
#
# COMPACT_ATOMS: atom_id res chain seq x y z
N MET A 1 65.61 7.02 27.31
CA MET A 1 65.62 5.87 26.39
C MET A 1 64.56 6.16 25.34
N ALA A 2 64.89 6.90 24.27
CA ALA A 2 65.42 6.39 22.99
C ALA A 2 64.38 5.53 22.26
N VAL A 3 63.94 5.72 21.01
CA VAL A 3 64.33 6.54 19.85
C VAL A 3 63.15 6.40 18.84
N LEU A 4 62.67 7.48 18.22
CA LEU A 4 62.06 7.43 16.87
C LEU A 4 63.23 7.37 15.87
N PRO A 5 63.19 6.66 14.73
CA PRO A 5 62.37 7.14 13.60
C PRO A 5 61.97 6.08 12.52
N TYR A 6 61.14 6.51 11.57
CA TYR A 6 61.39 6.50 10.11
C TYR A 6 60.18 6.10 9.24
N LEU A 7 59.95 6.96 8.25
CA LEU A 7 58.94 6.95 7.20
C LEU A 7 59.10 5.77 6.23
N ARG A 8 57.99 5.30 5.67
CA ARG A 8 57.91 4.92 4.24
C ARG A 8 56.53 5.23 3.67
N LYS A 9 56.48 6.26 2.82
CA LYS A 9 55.49 6.39 1.74
C LYS A 9 55.73 5.24 0.76
N VAL A 10 54.66 4.52 0.42
CA VAL A 10 54.58 3.79 -0.85
C VAL A 10 53.26 4.21 -1.50
N ALA A 11 53.40 4.95 -2.60
CA ALA A 11 52.34 5.15 -3.56
C ALA A 11 52.41 4.00 -4.57
N TYR A 12 51.31 3.28 -4.76
CA TYR A 12 51.02 2.56 -5.99
C TYR A 12 49.64 3.01 -6.46
N GLY A 13 49.60 3.42 -7.73
CA GLY A 13 48.42 3.98 -8.36
C GLY A 13 47.41 2.92 -8.81
N SER A 14 46.24 3.46 -9.18
CA SER A 14 45.30 2.98 -10.20
C SER A 14 44.79 1.53 -10.14
N ALA A 15 43.46 1.45 -9.98
CA ALA A 15 42.52 0.35 -10.23
C ALA A 15 41.97 -0.32 -8.95
N GLY A 16 40.68 -0.12 -8.68
CA GLY A 16 39.98 -0.87 -7.64
C GLY A 16 38.76 -0.16 -7.00
N ILE A 17 37.86 0.43 -7.79
CA ILE A 17 36.50 0.75 -7.34
C ILE A 17 35.53 0.11 -8.32
N LEU A 18 35.28 -1.18 -8.10
CA LEU A 18 34.20 -1.96 -8.69
C LEU A 18 34.39 -3.38 -8.15
N PHE A 19 33.73 -3.73 -7.03
CA PHE A 19 33.31 -5.08 -6.64
C PHE A 19 32.97 -5.14 -5.14
N VAL A 20 31.80 -4.64 -4.71
CA VAL A 20 31.18 -5.08 -3.42
C VAL A 20 29.64 -5.22 -3.52
N VAL A 21 28.96 -4.72 -4.55
CA VAL A 21 27.48 -4.73 -4.57
C VAL A 21 26.85 -6.07 -5.02
N TYR A 22 27.62 -7.05 -5.50
CA TYR A 22 27.05 -8.25 -6.14
C TYR A 22 26.97 -9.53 -5.29
N LEU A 23 27.26 -9.49 -3.98
CA LEU A 23 27.39 -10.71 -3.17
C LEU A 23 26.28 -11.01 -2.16
N PHE A 24 25.19 -10.23 -2.11
CA PHE A 24 24.07 -10.52 -1.18
C PHE A 24 22.76 -10.99 -1.83
N MET A 25 22.69 -11.10 -3.16
CA MET A 25 21.47 -11.59 -3.85
C MET A 25 21.56 -13.02 -4.41
N SER A 26 22.71 -13.70 -4.30
CA SER A 26 22.89 -15.06 -4.87
C SER A 26 22.93 -16.19 -3.84
N TRP A 27 22.54 -15.94 -2.58
CA TRP A 27 22.41 -17.00 -1.57
C TRP A 27 20.96 -17.16 -1.09
N LYS A 28 20.01 -17.29 -2.02
CA LYS A 28 18.67 -17.83 -1.71
C LYS A 28 17.90 -18.40 -2.90
N ILE A 29 18.59 -19.03 -3.84
CA ILE A 29 17.98 -19.92 -4.84
C ILE A 29 18.86 -21.17 -4.91
N GLN A 30 18.26 -22.34 -4.65
CA GLN A 30 18.84 -23.67 -4.31
C GLN A 30 18.89 -23.87 -2.78
N THR A 31 17.87 -24.47 -2.17
CA THR A 31 17.48 -25.87 -2.40
C THR A 31 16.02 -26.07 -1.97
N GLY A 32 15.21 -26.63 -2.87
CA GLY A 32 13.96 -27.26 -2.48
C GLY A 32 14.28 -28.64 -1.92
N ARG A 33 13.89 -28.88 -0.66
CA ARG A 33 13.63 -30.22 -0.12
C ARG A 33 12.57 -30.10 0.98
N HIS A 34 11.41 -30.69 0.69
CA HIS A 34 10.50 -31.16 1.72
C HIS A 34 11.23 -32.18 2.60
N ILE A 35 11.18 -31.98 3.91
CA ILE A 35 11.46 -33.01 4.91
C ILE A 35 10.32 -32.92 5.92
N PHE A 36 9.39 -33.87 5.83
CA PHE A 36 8.53 -34.31 6.93
C PHE A 36 9.17 -35.59 7.50
N GLY A 37 9.23 -35.67 8.84
CA GLY A 37 9.61 -36.83 9.65
C GLY A 37 9.61 -36.37 11.12
N ASP A 38 8.53 -36.68 11.86
CA ASP A 38 8.42 -37.74 12.90
C ASP A 38 9.26 -37.40 14.15
N GLU A 39 8.75 -37.37 15.38
CA GLU A 39 8.12 -38.48 16.10
C GLU A 39 7.11 -38.00 17.18
N GLY A 40 6.09 -38.82 17.44
CA GLY A 40 5.12 -38.67 18.53
C GLY A 40 4.11 -39.80 18.53
N VAL A 41 4.54 -40.97 19.01
CA VAL A 41 3.82 -42.26 19.07
C VAL A 41 2.52 -42.18 19.90
N VAL A 42 1.39 -42.63 19.32
CA VAL A 42 0.32 -43.34 20.05
C VAL A 42 -0.22 -44.45 19.14
N GLU A 43 -0.04 -45.70 19.55
CA GLU A 43 -0.66 -46.90 18.97
C GLU A 43 -2.18 -46.88 19.17
N VAL A 44 -2.96 -47.18 18.11
CA VAL A 44 -4.14 -48.04 18.21
C VAL A 44 -4.28 -48.88 16.92
N SER A 45 -4.65 -50.13 17.13
CA SER A 45 -4.61 -51.34 16.31
C SER A 45 -5.53 -51.42 15.06
N SER A 46 -5.00 -52.11 14.03
CA SER A 46 -5.62 -53.13 13.12
C SER A 46 -6.96 -52.80 12.44
N GLU A 47 -7.14 -52.91 11.11
CA GLU A 47 -7.15 -54.13 10.29
C GLU A 47 -7.33 -53.79 8.79
N LYS A 48 -6.69 -54.58 7.89
CA LYS A 48 -7.13 -55.17 6.60
C LYS A 48 -7.98 -54.30 5.62
N SER A 49 -7.87 -54.32 4.29
CA SER A 49 -7.14 -55.08 3.26
C SER A 49 -7.68 -54.65 1.87
N PHE A 50 -7.01 -55.07 0.78
CA PHE A 50 -7.33 -55.02 -0.68
C PHE A 50 -6.82 -53.78 -1.44
N LEU A 51 -5.77 -53.84 -2.29
CA LEU A 51 -5.60 -54.52 -3.61
C LEU A 51 -6.73 -54.15 -4.59
N SER A 52 -6.53 -53.71 -5.83
CA SER A 52 -5.37 -53.77 -6.75
C SER A 52 -5.60 -52.87 -7.99
N SER A 53 -4.50 -52.49 -8.66
CA SER A 53 -4.18 -52.45 -10.13
C SER A 53 -5.28 -52.10 -11.17
N ASP A 54 -5.06 -51.54 -12.36
CA ASP A 54 -3.92 -51.41 -13.29
C ASP A 54 -4.32 -50.36 -14.37
N ALA A 55 -3.40 -49.48 -14.79
CA ALA A 55 -2.74 -49.43 -16.12
C ALA A 55 -3.55 -48.88 -17.34
N GLY A 56 -2.92 -47.93 -18.07
CA GLY A 56 -2.78 -48.04 -19.53
C GLY A 56 -3.39 -46.98 -20.47
N LEU A 57 -2.59 -45.96 -20.82
CA LEU A 57 -2.26 -45.49 -22.19
C LEU A 57 -3.34 -45.05 -23.23
N SER A 58 -3.29 -43.74 -23.54
CA SER A 58 -2.96 -43.14 -24.87
C SER A 58 -4.01 -42.94 -25.99
N ARG A 59 -4.14 -41.64 -26.35
CA ARG A 59 -4.20 -40.98 -27.69
C ARG A 59 -5.55 -40.68 -28.39
N LYS A 60 -5.71 -39.36 -28.63
CA LYS A 60 -6.00 -38.61 -29.89
C LYS A 60 -7.23 -37.69 -29.87
N ALA A 61 -7.03 -36.55 -30.55
CA ALA A 61 -7.75 -35.29 -30.50
C ALA A 61 -9.06 -35.24 -31.29
N GLY A 62 -9.95 -34.34 -30.86
CA GLY A 62 -11.06 -33.75 -31.61
C GLY A 62 -11.42 -32.38 -30.99
N PRO A 63 -11.78 -31.36 -31.78
CA PRO A 63 -11.92 -29.98 -31.30
C PRO A 63 -13.34 -29.64 -30.83
N GLU A 64 -13.44 -28.46 -30.19
CA GLU A 64 -14.65 -27.73 -29.79
C GLU A 64 -15.41 -28.26 -28.56
N GLN A 65 -15.20 -27.61 -27.41
CA GLN A 65 -16.30 -27.11 -26.59
C GLN A 65 -15.90 -25.80 -25.89
N GLN A 66 -16.82 -24.83 -25.96
CA GLN A 66 -16.82 -23.58 -25.21
C GLN A 66 -16.59 -23.88 -23.72
N GLY A 67 -15.44 -23.45 -23.19
CA GLY A 67 -15.12 -23.52 -21.77
C GLY A 67 -15.56 -22.24 -21.08
N THR A 68 -16.74 -22.29 -20.50
CA THR A 68 -17.28 -21.33 -19.51
C THR A 68 -16.21 -20.87 -18.52
N GLN A 69 -16.15 -19.55 -18.31
CA GLN A 69 -15.57 -18.95 -17.11
C GLN A 69 -16.10 -19.69 -15.88
N GLN A 70 -15.23 -20.35 -15.13
CA GLN A 70 -15.48 -20.63 -13.72
C GLN A 70 -14.56 -19.74 -12.91
N ALA A 71 -15.03 -18.51 -12.70
CA ALA A 71 -14.69 -17.81 -11.47
C ALA A 71 -15.21 -18.70 -10.33
N HIS A 72 -14.31 -19.12 -9.42
CA HIS A 72 -14.73 -19.76 -8.18
C HIS A 72 -15.66 -18.78 -7.44
N PRO A 73 -16.92 -19.15 -7.15
CA PRO A 73 -17.72 -18.33 -6.27
C PRO A 73 -17.08 -18.45 -4.88
N ALA A 74 -16.44 -17.38 -4.43
CA ALA A 74 -16.19 -17.22 -3.02
C ALA A 74 -17.56 -17.17 -2.36
N THR A 75 -18.02 -18.28 -1.77
CA THR A 75 -19.25 -18.31 -0.99
C THR A 75 -19.09 -17.23 0.09
N PRO A 76 -19.90 -16.16 0.10
CA PRO A 76 -19.81 -15.18 1.17
C PRO A 76 -20.15 -15.93 2.45
N PHE A 77 -19.25 -15.97 3.43
CA PHE A 77 -19.63 -16.38 4.77
C PHE A 77 -20.67 -15.37 5.26
N THR A 78 -21.93 -15.81 5.35
CA THR A 78 -23.11 -14.94 5.54
C THR A 78 -23.33 -14.50 6.98
N LYS A 79 -22.47 -14.89 7.92
CA LYS A 79 -22.61 -14.52 9.33
C LYS A 79 -21.76 -13.28 9.64
N THR A 80 -22.35 -12.10 9.44
CA THR A 80 -21.85 -10.85 10.01
C THR A 80 -21.83 -10.96 11.53
N MET A 81 -20.74 -10.55 12.17
CA MET A 81 -20.70 -10.39 13.62
C MET A 81 -21.35 -9.07 13.98
N ASN A 82 -22.47 -9.15 14.68
CA ASN A 82 -23.15 -7.96 15.20
C ASN A 82 -22.21 -7.19 16.13
N GLY A 83 -22.14 -5.86 15.95
CA GLY A 83 -21.42 -4.94 16.83
C GLY A 83 -19.96 -4.67 16.48
N VAL A 84 -19.42 -5.20 15.38
CA VAL A 84 -18.09 -4.80 14.87
C VAL A 84 -18.22 -3.58 13.97
N GLN A 85 -17.56 -2.48 14.36
CA GLN A 85 -17.47 -1.27 13.55
C GLN A 85 -16.34 -1.39 12.52
N ILE A 86 -16.56 -0.96 11.28
CA ILE A 86 -15.52 -0.85 10.25
C ILE A 86 -15.24 0.62 10.00
N LEU A 87 -14.00 1.00 10.25
CA LEU A 87 -13.54 2.38 10.23
C LEU A 87 -12.56 2.55 9.07
N ASP A 88 -12.87 3.45 8.14
CA ASP A 88 -11.93 3.85 7.10
C ASP A 88 -11.06 4.99 7.63
N CYS A 89 -9.73 4.91 7.49
CA CYS A 89 -8.83 5.96 7.98
C CYS A 89 -7.71 6.22 6.98
N PHE A 90 -7.61 7.47 6.51
CA PHE A 90 -6.56 7.88 5.59
C PHE A 90 -6.08 9.31 5.84
N ILE A 91 -4.81 9.53 5.49
CA ILE A 91 -4.22 10.87 5.47
C ILE A 91 -4.60 11.56 4.17
N TYR A 92 -4.98 12.84 4.28
CA TYR A 92 -5.39 13.65 3.15
C TYR A 92 -4.48 14.86 2.94
N ASN A 93 -4.02 15.03 1.71
CA ASN A 93 -3.18 16.15 1.29
C ASN A 93 -3.63 16.68 -0.09
N GLY A 94 -4.94 16.67 -0.33
CA GLY A 94 -5.57 17.26 -1.52
C GLY A 94 -5.65 16.33 -2.74
N GLU A 95 -5.45 15.02 -2.56
CA GLU A 95 -5.58 14.06 -3.66
C GLU A 95 -7.06 13.80 -4.01
N MET A 96 -7.49 14.24 -5.20
CA MET A 96 -8.88 14.12 -5.63
C MET A 96 -9.42 12.68 -5.69
N ILE A 97 -8.54 11.67 -5.73
CA ILE A 97 -8.89 10.24 -5.66
C ILE A 97 -9.72 9.90 -4.41
N ALA A 98 -9.66 10.75 -3.37
CA ALA A 98 -10.58 10.71 -2.23
C ALA A 98 -12.05 10.63 -2.67
N ALA A 99 -12.45 11.31 -3.75
CA ALA A 99 -13.83 11.25 -4.24
C ALA A 99 -14.25 9.82 -4.64
N LEU A 100 -13.38 9.10 -5.35
CA LEU A 100 -13.60 7.71 -5.73
C LEU A 100 -13.63 6.80 -4.50
N ARG A 101 -12.67 6.99 -3.58
CA ARG A 101 -12.62 6.22 -2.32
C ARG A 101 -13.91 6.38 -1.51
N LEU A 102 -14.37 7.62 -1.35
CA LEU A 102 -15.58 7.94 -0.59
C LEU A 102 -16.80 7.27 -1.22
N GLU A 103 -17.04 7.48 -2.52
CA GLU A 103 -18.15 6.85 -3.25
C GLU A 103 -18.11 5.32 -3.14
N TYR A 104 -16.93 4.75 -3.36
CA TYR A 104 -16.74 3.31 -3.39
C TYR A 104 -16.88 2.69 -1.99
N LEU A 105 -16.34 3.25 -0.92
CA LEU A 105 -16.36 2.60 0.39
C LEU A 105 -17.57 2.97 1.25
N TYR A 106 -18.35 4.00 0.86
CA TYR A 106 -19.39 4.58 1.71
C TYR A 106 -20.35 3.56 2.33
N ASP A 107 -20.83 2.60 1.55
CA ASP A 107 -21.85 1.65 1.99
C ASP A 107 -21.30 0.47 2.81
N VAL A 108 -19.99 0.24 2.80
CA VAL A 108 -19.37 -0.91 3.47
C VAL A 108 -18.66 -0.55 4.78
N VAL A 109 -18.47 0.74 5.06
CA VAL A 109 -17.85 1.26 6.29
C VAL A 109 -18.87 2.01 7.16
N ASP A 110 -18.61 2.09 8.47
CA ASP A 110 -19.47 2.81 9.42
C ASP A 110 -19.05 4.27 9.58
N GLU A 111 -17.74 4.53 9.60
CA GLU A 111 -17.19 5.88 9.73
C GLU A 111 -15.90 6.02 8.93
N ILE A 112 -15.63 7.24 8.46
CA ILE A 112 -14.49 7.61 7.62
C ILE A 112 -13.72 8.74 8.30
N PHE A 113 -12.49 8.47 8.72
CA PHE A 113 -11.58 9.42 9.32
C PHE A 113 -10.65 10.01 8.25
N VAL A 114 -10.82 11.31 8.00
CA VAL A 114 -10.00 12.09 7.07
C VAL A 114 -9.05 12.93 7.90
N VAL A 115 -7.76 12.59 7.85
CA VAL A 115 -6.74 13.20 8.69
C VAL A 115 -5.96 14.21 7.87
N GLU A 116 -5.96 15.47 8.25
CA GLU A 116 -5.19 16.52 7.60
C GLU A 116 -4.37 17.32 8.62
N SER A 117 -3.24 17.87 8.22
CA SER A 117 -2.50 18.88 8.99
C SER A 117 -2.45 20.23 8.29
N GLN A 118 -2.35 21.32 9.05
CA GLN A 118 -2.00 22.66 8.54
C GLN A 118 -0.61 22.71 7.89
N MET A 119 0.24 21.70 8.10
CA MET A 119 1.58 21.62 7.53
C MET A 119 1.71 20.41 6.60
N THR A 120 2.47 20.54 5.51
CA THR A 120 2.86 19.40 4.66
C THR A 120 3.89 18.52 5.37
N PHE A 121 4.13 17.29 4.89
CA PHE A 121 5.23 16.49 5.41
C PHE A 121 6.59 17.13 5.14
N SER A 122 6.74 17.96 4.11
CA SER A 122 7.97 18.74 3.90
C SER A 122 8.15 19.94 4.85
N GLY A 123 7.14 20.25 5.68
CA GLY A 123 7.21 21.32 6.68
C GLY A 123 6.65 22.67 6.19
N ALA A 124 6.03 22.72 5.01
CA ALA A 124 5.44 23.94 4.50
C ALA A 124 4.05 24.16 5.12
N ILE A 125 3.79 25.37 5.61
CA ILE A 125 2.45 25.76 6.09
C ILE A 125 1.52 25.90 4.89
N LYS A 126 0.38 25.22 4.96
CA LYS A 126 -0.66 25.30 3.94
C LYS A 126 -1.41 26.63 4.11
N PRO A 127 -1.63 27.41 3.03
CA PRO A 127 -2.42 28.63 3.11
C PRO A 127 -3.91 28.36 3.40
N GLN A 128 -4.38 27.15 3.08
CA GLN A 128 -5.73 26.67 3.32
C GLN A 128 -5.67 25.14 3.49
N LEU A 129 -6.55 24.57 4.34
CA LEU A 129 -6.72 23.13 4.42
C LEU A 129 -7.35 22.57 3.14
N PHE A 130 -6.91 21.40 2.70
CA PHE A 130 -7.47 20.73 1.53
C PHE A 130 -8.91 20.26 1.76
N ILE A 131 -9.27 19.84 2.98
CA ILE A 131 -10.67 19.51 3.32
C ILE A 131 -11.62 20.70 3.12
N GLU A 132 -11.11 21.94 3.24
CA GLU A 132 -11.89 23.16 2.96
C GLU A 132 -11.92 23.47 1.47
N ARG A 133 -10.75 23.45 0.80
CA ARG A 133 -10.63 23.62 -0.66
C ARG A 133 -11.56 22.65 -1.42
N ASP A 134 -11.57 21.40 -0.97
CA ASP A 134 -12.22 20.28 -1.63
C ASP A 134 -13.53 19.86 -0.94
N ALA A 135 -14.12 20.74 -0.13
CA ALA A 135 -15.34 20.46 0.65
C ALA A 135 -16.49 19.88 -0.20
N HIS A 136 -16.55 20.24 -1.49
CA HIS A 136 -17.52 19.71 -2.45
C HIS A 136 -17.40 18.19 -2.68
N LEU A 137 -16.20 17.60 -2.58
CA LEU A 137 -15.96 16.16 -2.69
C LEU A 137 -16.53 15.40 -1.49
N PHE A 138 -16.45 15.99 -0.30
CA PHE A 138 -16.88 15.37 0.95
C PHE A 138 -18.37 15.58 1.26
N ARG A 139 -19.00 16.62 0.70
CA ARG A 139 -20.38 17.03 1.00
C ARG A 139 -21.41 15.89 0.97
N PRO A 140 -21.41 14.96 -0.01
CA PRO A 140 -22.37 13.87 -0.04
C PRO A 140 -22.19 12.85 1.10
N TYR A 141 -21.00 12.80 1.70
CA TYR A 141 -20.58 11.73 2.60
C TYR A 141 -20.45 12.18 4.07
N LEU A 142 -20.76 13.45 4.37
CA LEU A 142 -20.59 14.07 5.69
C LEU A 142 -21.27 13.32 6.84
N ALA A 143 -22.29 12.51 6.57
CA ALA A 143 -22.94 11.69 7.59
C ALA A 143 -22.01 10.64 8.22
N LYS A 144 -20.97 10.19 7.50
CA LYS A 144 -19.97 9.21 7.99
C LYS A 144 -18.56 9.80 8.06
N VAL A 145 -18.32 11.01 7.54
CA VAL A 145 -16.99 11.61 7.51
C VAL A 145 -16.70 12.37 8.78
N LYS A 146 -15.57 12.06 9.41
CA LYS A 146 -14.98 12.81 10.52
C LYS A 146 -13.64 13.39 10.10
N PHE A 147 -13.54 14.72 10.11
CA PHE A 147 -12.28 15.42 9.90
C PHE A 147 -11.48 15.49 11.20
N LEU A 148 -10.21 15.12 11.12
CA LEU A 148 -9.21 15.21 12.19
C LEU A 148 -8.11 16.15 11.71
N VAL A 149 -8.02 17.34 12.30
CA VAL A 149 -7.07 18.39 11.88
C VAL A 149 -5.96 18.53 12.92
N ILE A 150 -4.71 18.51 12.44
CA ILE A 150 -3.50 18.74 13.24
C ILE A 150 -2.97 20.14 12.93
N ASP A 151 -3.03 21.01 13.93
CA ASP A 151 -2.60 22.40 13.78
C ASP A 151 -1.08 22.56 13.86
N ASP A 152 -0.43 21.75 14.70
CA ASP A 152 1.02 21.76 14.89
C ASP A 152 1.52 20.38 15.30
N TYR A 153 2.82 20.13 15.14
CA TYR A 153 3.48 18.89 15.53
C TYR A 153 4.41 19.13 16.72
N PRO A 154 4.41 18.24 17.72
CA PRO A 154 5.45 18.27 18.73
C PRO A 154 6.81 17.92 18.12
N GLU A 155 7.89 18.27 18.79
CA GLU A 155 9.22 17.78 18.41
C GLU A 155 9.32 16.25 18.67
N PRO A 156 10.02 15.49 17.80
CA PRO A 156 10.26 14.06 18.04
C PRO A 156 11.09 13.85 19.30
N ASP A 157 10.62 12.98 20.19
CA ASP A 157 11.39 12.60 21.37
C ASP A 157 12.58 11.68 21.03
N GLN A 158 13.50 11.54 21.99
CA GLN A 158 14.71 10.72 21.82
C GLN A 158 14.40 9.22 21.62
N ALA A 159 13.29 8.73 22.18
CA ALA A 159 12.91 7.33 22.02
C ALA A 159 12.49 7.05 20.57
N TRP A 160 11.65 7.93 20.00
CA TRP A 160 11.25 7.85 18.59
C TRP A 160 12.47 7.94 17.66
N LEU A 161 13.36 8.92 17.89
CA LEU A 161 14.59 9.08 17.10
C LEU A 161 15.45 7.80 17.12
N ALA A 162 15.60 7.17 18.29
CA ALA A 162 16.34 5.93 18.42
C ALA A 162 15.73 4.77 17.61
N THR A 163 14.40 4.71 17.47
CA THR A 163 13.74 3.68 16.65
C THR A 163 14.01 3.82 15.14
N LYS A 164 14.31 5.03 14.67
CA LYS A 164 14.49 5.33 13.24
C LYS A 164 15.96 5.49 12.82
N ALA A 165 16.89 5.57 13.78
CA ALA A 165 18.32 5.86 13.56
C ALA A 165 19.05 4.93 12.56
N ASN A 166 18.54 3.71 12.30
CA ASN A 166 19.16 2.74 11.40
C ASN A 166 18.56 2.69 9.99
N ARG A 167 17.65 3.61 9.62
CA ARG A 167 16.98 3.61 8.32
C ARG A 167 17.68 4.58 7.36
N ALA A 168 18.73 4.09 6.68
CA ALA A 168 19.60 4.89 5.81
C ALA A 168 18.88 5.66 4.66
N TRP A 169 17.68 5.23 4.27
CA TRP A 169 16.86 5.90 3.25
C TRP A 169 16.03 7.08 3.80
N MET A 170 15.89 7.21 5.11
CA MET A 170 15.19 8.34 5.75
C MET A 170 16.16 9.51 5.92
N THR A 171 16.35 10.30 4.87
CA THR A 171 17.34 11.39 4.85
C THR A 171 16.98 12.58 5.73
N ASP A 172 15.69 12.76 6.04
CA ASP A 172 15.18 13.82 6.92
C ASP A 172 14.12 13.24 7.87
N LEU A 173 14.51 12.99 9.13
CA LEU A 173 13.63 12.37 10.12
C LEU A 173 12.41 13.23 10.49
N SER A 174 12.48 14.57 10.34
CA SER A 174 11.36 15.46 10.67
C SER A 174 10.16 15.22 9.76
N VAL A 175 10.43 14.89 8.50
CA VAL A 175 9.43 14.65 7.46
C VAL A 175 8.65 13.37 7.76
N TRP A 176 9.38 12.30 8.04
CA TRP A 176 8.78 11.02 8.43
C TRP A 176 8.12 11.07 9.80
N PHE A 177 8.62 11.90 10.71
CA PHE A 177 7.97 12.13 12.00
C PHE A 177 6.56 12.69 11.82
N ARG A 178 6.38 13.70 10.94
CA ARG A 178 5.05 14.27 10.67
C ARG A 178 4.08 13.22 10.12
N GLU A 179 4.55 12.36 9.21
CA GLU A 179 3.74 11.27 8.68
C GLU A 179 3.35 10.24 9.75
N THR A 180 4.33 9.79 10.54
CA THR A 180 4.11 8.86 11.67
C THR A 180 3.15 9.46 12.70
N TYR A 181 3.38 10.71 13.10
CA TYR A 181 2.53 11.41 14.06
C TYR A 181 1.10 11.52 13.55
N GLN A 182 0.89 11.86 12.27
CA GLN A 182 -0.44 12.00 11.72
C GLN A 182 -1.23 10.68 11.69
N ARG A 183 -0.58 9.54 11.39
CA ARG A 183 -1.22 8.21 11.54
C ARG A 183 -1.59 7.93 12.99
N ASN A 184 -0.66 8.15 13.91
CA ASN A 184 -0.85 7.80 15.31
C ASN A 184 -1.81 8.77 16.04
N PHE A 185 -1.95 10.00 15.54
CA PHE A 185 -2.98 10.95 16.00
C PHE A 185 -4.39 10.40 15.73
N ALA A 186 -4.62 9.89 14.52
CA ALA A 186 -5.89 9.27 14.16
C ALA A 186 -6.16 8.00 14.96
N GLU A 187 -5.12 7.18 15.18
CA GLU A 187 -5.20 6.01 16.06
C GLU A 187 -5.69 6.37 17.46
N GLY A 188 -5.07 7.39 18.09
CA GLY A 188 -5.43 7.84 19.43
C GLY A 188 -6.90 8.25 19.50
N TYR A 189 -7.35 9.05 18.54
CA TYR A 189 -8.75 9.48 18.43
C TYR A 189 -9.71 8.28 18.29
N ILE A 190 -9.39 7.33 17.41
CA ILE A 190 -10.21 6.14 17.17
C ILE A 190 -10.33 5.29 18.45
N LYS A 191 -9.20 5.05 19.14
CA LYS A 191 -9.18 4.27 20.39
C LYS A 191 -10.01 4.90 21.50
N GLU A 192 -9.96 6.23 21.62
CA GLU A 192 -10.78 6.97 22.58
C GLU A 192 -12.26 6.88 22.22
N LYS A 193 -12.62 7.22 20.97
CA LYS A 193 -14.00 7.27 20.51
C LYS A 193 -14.73 5.91 20.60
N TYR A 194 -14.03 4.82 20.28
CA TYR A 194 -14.59 3.47 20.28
C TYR A 194 -14.18 2.64 21.50
N ALA A 195 -13.78 3.29 22.61
CA ALA A 195 -13.44 2.59 23.84
C ALA A 195 -14.56 1.63 24.28
N GLY A 196 -14.20 0.38 24.52
CA GLY A 196 -15.15 -0.69 24.90
C GLY A 196 -16.00 -1.27 23.77
N GLN A 197 -15.79 -0.84 22.52
CA GLN A 197 -16.45 -1.37 21.33
C GLN A 197 -15.48 -2.19 20.48
N LYS A 198 -16.03 -3.14 19.71
CA LYS A 198 -15.25 -3.91 18.73
C LYS A 198 -15.16 -3.11 17.45
N PHE A 199 -13.95 -2.95 16.90
CA PHE A 199 -13.77 -2.27 15.62
C PHE A 199 -12.61 -2.86 14.82
N VAL A 200 -12.63 -2.61 13.51
CA VAL A 200 -11.51 -2.81 12.59
C VAL A 200 -11.27 -1.50 11.87
N VAL A 201 -10.02 -1.04 11.89
CA VAL A 201 -9.58 0.13 11.12
C VAL A 201 -8.88 -0.32 9.84
N LEU A 202 -9.30 0.25 8.72
CA LEU A 202 -8.58 0.23 7.45
C LEU A 202 -7.55 1.36 7.52
N ALA A 203 -6.27 1.00 7.56
CA ALA A 203 -5.17 1.95 7.53
C ALA A 203 -4.56 1.91 6.13
N CYS A 204 -4.99 2.86 5.30
CA CYS A 204 -4.64 2.93 3.88
C CYS A 204 -4.25 4.37 3.55
N ASP A 205 -3.31 4.55 2.62
CA ASP A 205 -3.17 5.85 1.96
C ASP A 205 -4.43 6.14 1.12
N VAL A 206 -4.71 7.40 0.83
CA VAL A 206 -5.96 7.82 0.16
C VAL A 206 -6.16 7.16 -1.21
N ASP A 207 -5.07 6.84 -1.91
CA ASP A 207 -5.02 6.17 -3.21
C ASP A 207 -4.96 4.63 -3.13
N GLU A 208 -4.93 4.06 -1.92
CA GLU A 208 -5.01 2.60 -1.67
C GLU A 208 -6.47 2.22 -1.38
N ILE A 209 -7.26 1.84 -2.39
CA ILE A 209 -8.71 1.59 -2.29
C ILE A 209 -8.96 0.08 -2.09
N PRO A 210 -9.32 -0.40 -0.87
CA PRO A 210 -9.57 -1.82 -0.63
C PRO A 210 -10.86 -2.29 -1.30
N SER A 211 -10.94 -3.56 -1.73
CA SER A 211 -12.15 -4.09 -2.35
C SER A 211 -13.30 -4.24 -1.34
N ARG A 212 -14.54 -3.99 -1.78
CA ARG A 212 -15.75 -4.07 -0.92
C ARG A 212 -15.91 -5.47 -0.32
N GLU A 213 -15.53 -6.50 -1.06
CA GLU A 213 -15.57 -7.90 -0.63
C GLU A 213 -14.64 -8.13 0.56
N VAL A 214 -13.40 -7.63 0.50
CA VAL A 214 -12.44 -7.73 1.60
C VAL A 214 -12.94 -6.97 2.81
N VAL A 215 -13.49 -5.76 2.62
CA VAL A 215 -14.05 -4.95 3.70
C VAL A 215 -15.25 -5.64 4.37
N ALA A 216 -16.15 -6.25 3.58
CA ALA A 216 -17.29 -7.00 4.10
C ALA A 216 -16.84 -8.22 4.94
N GLU A 217 -15.79 -8.92 4.52
CA GLU A 217 -15.22 -10.06 5.26
C GLU A 217 -14.70 -9.65 6.65
N LEU A 218 -14.21 -8.41 6.84
CA LEU A 218 -13.72 -7.89 8.14
C LEU A 218 -14.80 -7.81 9.21
N ARG A 219 -16.08 -7.69 8.82
CA ARG A 219 -17.23 -7.74 9.74
C ARG A 219 -17.61 -9.14 10.19
N SER A 220 -16.92 -10.16 9.71
CA SER A 220 -17.24 -11.57 9.95
C SER A 220 -16.07 -12.29 10.61
N PHE A 221 -15.71 -13.46 10.11
CA PHE A 221 -14.61 -14.27 10.65
C PHE A 221 -13.27 -13.53 10.68
N ARG A 222 -13.05 -12.53 9.82
CA ARG A 222 -11.75 -11.83 9.77
C ARG A 222 -11.53 -10.84 10.90
N TYR A 223 -12.54 -10.38 11.62
CA TYR A 223 -12.33 -9.60 12.84
C TYR A 223 -11.43 -10.35 13.83
N GLU A 224 -11.71 -11.64 14.04
CA GLU A 224 -10.92 -12.49 14.94
C GLU A 224 -9.50 -12.71 14.43
N HIS A 225 -9.26 -12.58 13.12
CA HIS A 225 -7.92 -12.68 12.52
C HIS A 225 -7.17 -11.34 12.50
N ALA A 226 -7.90 -10.22 12.52
CA ALA A 226 -7.35 -8.86 12.52
C ALA A 226 -6.72 -8.44 13.86
N HIS A 227 -6.57 -9.36 14.83
CA HIS A 227 -5.75 -9.16 16.03
C HIS A 227 -4.24 -9.04 15.73
N ILE A 228 -3.86 -9.33 14.48
CA ILE A 228 -2.64 -8.92 13.78
C ILE A 228 -3.05 -8.15 12.51
N ALA A 229 -2.18 -7.29 11.98
CA ALA A 229 -2.48 -6.58 10.74
C ALA A 229 -2.63 -7.56 9.56
N LEU A 230 -3.75 -7.42 8.84
CA LEU A 230 -4.05 -8.14 7.60
C LEU A 230 -3.68 -7.23 6.43
N TYR A 231 -2.54 -7.50 5.78
CA TYR A 231 -2.04 -6.66 4.69
C TYR A 231 -2.71 -7.05 3.37
N PHE A 232 -3.15 -6.05 2.61
CA PHE A 232 -3.83 -6.25 1.34
C PHE A 232 -2.82 -6.41 0.20
N GLU A 233 -2.99 -7.44 -0.62
CA GLU A 233 -2.32 -7.56 -1.92
C GLU A 233 -3.13 -6.76 -2.95
N MET A 234 -2.66 -5.57 -3.29
CA MET A 234 -3.39 -4.61 -4.12
C MET A 234 -2.77 -4.46 -5.50
N GLU A 235 -3.64 -4.44 -6.52
CA GLU A 235 -3.26 -4.20 -7.90
C GLU A 235 -2.73 -2.78 -8.04
N MET A 236 -1.46 -2.65 -8.46
CA MET A 236 -0.80 -1.36 -8.51
C MET A 236 -0.85 -0.77 -9.92
N SER A 237 -1.44 0.42 -10.02
CA SER A 237 -1.60 1.15 -11.27
C SER A 237 -1.16 2.60 -11.10
N TYR A 238 -0.52 3.16 -12.14
CA TYR A 238 0.03 4.50 -12.13
C TYR A 238 -0.65 5.38 -13.17
N TYR A 239 -0.94 6.63 -12.81
CA TYR A 239 -1.49 7.69 -13.67
C TYR A 239 -2.91 7.44 -14.21
N SER A 240 -3.19 6.22 -14.67
CA SER A 240 -4.47 5.75 -15.20
C SER A 240 -4.49 4.23 -15.29
N PHE A 241 -5.67 3.66 -15.53
CA PHE A 241 -5.85 2.23 -15.77
C PHE A 241 -5.23 1.73 -17.09
N ASN A 242 -4.50 2.57 -17.83
CA ASN A 242 -3.71 2.14 -18.98
C ASN A 242 -2.35 1.54 -18.57
N TRP A 243 -1.93 1.75 -17.33
CA TRP A 243 -0.60 1.37 -16.84
C TRP A 243 -0.70 0.55 -15.57
N THR A 244 -0.03 -0.60 -15.55
CA THR A 244 0.05 -1.49 -14.38
C THR A 244 1.50 -1.73 -14.00
N ALA A 245 1.79 -1.81 -12.71
CA ALA A 245 3.11 -2.18 -12.23
C ALA A 245 3.37 -3.67 -12.47
N ARG A 246 4.66 -4.03 -12.46
CA ARG A 246 5.12 -5.44 -12.54
C ARG A 246 5.01 -6.19 -11.21
N TYR A 247 4.59 -5.50 -10.16
CA TYR A 247 4.56 -5.97 -8.79
C TYR A 247 3.27 -5.52 -8.12
N GLN A 248 2.89 -6.24 -7.06
CA GLN A 248 1.73 -5.93 -6.23
C GLN A 248 2.13 -5.01 -5.07
N TRP A 249 1.17 -4.21 -4.60
CA TRP A 249 1.36 -3.35 -3.43
C TRP A 249 0.88 -4.05 -2.15
N TYR A 250 1.61 -3.87 -1.05
CA TYR A 250 1.40 -4.62 0.20
C TYR A 250 1.48 -3.79 1.49
N HIS A 251 1.26 -2.48 1.42
CA HIS A 251 1.34 -1.62 2.60
C HIS A 251 -0.01 -1.19 3.18
N ALA A 252 -1.11 -1.34 2.43
CA ALA A 252 -2.45 -1.16 2.96
C ALA A 252 -2.80 -2.34 3.87
N PHE A 253 -3.48 -2.08 4.99
CA PHE A 253 -3.88 -3.15 5.90
C PHE A 253 -5.14 -2.83 6.69
N ALA A 254 -5.72 -3.87 7.28
CA ALA A 254 -6.74 -3.77 8.32
C ALA A 254 -6.22 -4.33 9.66
N VAL A 255 -6.61 -3.72 10.77
CA VAL A 255 -6.29 -4.21 12.11
C VAL A 255 -7.47 -3.94 13.06
N SER A 256 -7.77 -4.90 13.94
CA SER A 256 -8.84 -4.76 14.93
C SER A 256 -8.41 -4.00 16.18
N ASP A 257 -9.36 -3.62 17.01
CA ASP A 257 -9.14 -3.06 18.35
C ASP A 257 -8.14 -3.90 19.17
N VAL A 258 -8.21 -5.22 19.05
CA VAL A 258 -7.30 -6.16 19.73
C VAL A 258 -5.86 -6.04 19.21
N GLY A 259 -5.67 -5.80 17.91
CA GLY A 259 -4.34 -5.57 17.33
C GLY A 259 -3.81 -4.19 17.70
N LEU A 260 -4.67 -3.17 17.63
CA LEU A 260 -4.33 -1.78 17.91
C LEU A 260 -4.05 -1.50 19.40
N ALA A 261 -4.42 -2.44 20.29
CA ALA A 261 -3.98 -2.46 21.68
C ALA A 261 -2.50 -2.86 21.85
N LYS A 262 -1.86 -3.49 20.85
CA LYS A 262 -0.49 -4.02 20.94
C LYS A 262 0.56 -3.11 20.30
N LYS A 263 0.18 -2.45 19.21
CA LYS A 263 1.09 -1.63 18.38
C LYS A 263 0.32 -0.47 17.76
N THR A 264 1.08 0.56 17.38
CA THR A 264 0.50 1.72 16.70
C THR A 264 0.21 1.45 15.22
N LEU A 265 -0.56 2.33 14.56
CA LEU A 265 -0.74 2.25 13.11
C LEU A 265 0.59 2.40 12.34
N ASP A 266 1.50 3.28 12.77
CA ASP A 266 2.83 3.41 12.14
C ASP A 266 3.72 2.18 12.35
N ASP A 267 3.63 1.55 13.53
CA ASP A 267 4.37 0.30 13.79
C ASP A 267 3.97 -0.79 12.81
N TYR A 268 2.66 -0.99 12.59
CA TYR A 268 2.16 -1.93 11.58
C TYR A 268 2.54 -1.50 10.15
N ARG A 269 2.48 -0.21 9.81
CA ARG A 269 2.88 0.29 8.48
C ARG A 269 4.34 -0.03 8.15
N THR A 270 5.22 -0.03 9.15
CA THR A 270 6.66 -0.22 8.96
C THR A 270 7.19 -1.60 9.36
N GLU A 271 6.30 -2.52 9.73
CA GLU A 271 6.68 -3.89 10.08
C GLU A 271 7.12 -4.70 8.85
N ASN A 272 8.18 -5.50 9.02
CA ASN A 272 8.78 -6.34 7.97
C ASN A 272 8.05 -7.69 7.82
N SER A 273 7.47 -8.21 8.90
CA SER A 273 6.76 -9.49 8.90
C SER A 273 5.29 -9.24 8.66
N ARG A 274 4.84 -9.44 7.42
CA ARG A 274 3.47 -9.11 6.99
C ARG A 274 2.70 -10.38 6.70
N TYR A 275 1.52 -10.50 7.32
CA TYR A 275 0.55 -11.52 6.95
C TYR A 275 -0.30 -10.99 5.79
N HIS A 276 0.03 -11.44 4.58
CA HIS A 276 -0.63 -10.97 3.37
C HIS A 276 -1.91 -11.74 3.08
N LEU A 277 -2.98 -10.99 2.86
CA LEU A 277 -4.22 -11.49 2.33
C LEU A 277 -4.06 -11.74 0.82
N ARG A 278 -3.92 -13.02 0.46
CA ARG A 278 -3.60 -13.54 -0.90
C ARG A 278 -4.69 -13.37 -1.98
N ARG A 279 -5.60 -12.41 -1.86
CA ARG A 279 -6.69 -12.18 -2.83
C ARG A 279 -6.62 -10.75 -3.29
N SER A 280 -6.89 -10.46 -4.57
CA SER A 280 -7.02 -9.13 -5.17
C SER A 280 -7.81 -8.17 -4.26
N ALA A 281 -7.12 -7.52 -3.33
CA ALA A 281 -7.71 -6.90 -2.16
C ALA A 281 -7.99 -5.41 -2.39
N GLY A 282 -8.11 -5.03 -3.66
CA GLY A 282 -8.32 -3.66 -4.11
C GLY A 282 -7.18 -3.17 -4.99
N TRP A 283 -7.04 -1.85 -5.04
CA TRP A 283 -6.13 -1.15 -5.96
C TRP A 283 -5.27 -0.13 -5.24
N HIS A 284 -4.02 0.01 -5.67
CA HIS A 284 -3.22 1.20 -5.39
C HIS A 284 -3.16 2.06 -6.66
N LEU A 285 -3.92 3.15 -6.68
CA LEU A 285 -4.12 4.05 -7.84
C LEU A 285 -3.20 5.26 -7.74
N SER A 286 -1.90 5.01 -7.91
CA SER A 286 -0.86 6.01 -7.67
C SER A 286 -0.83 7.11 -8.74
N TYR A 287 -0.75 8.38 -8.31
CA TYR A 287 -0.61 9.55 -9.18
C TYR A 287 -1.79 9.81 -10.16
N TYR A 288 -3.02 9.45 -9.77
CA TYR A 288 -4.25 9.77 -10.53
C TYR A 288 -4.66 11.24 -10.30
N MET A 289 -3.89 12.16 -10.87
CA MET A 289 -4.03 13.61 -10.66
C MET A 289 -3.54 14.42 -11.86
N GLY A 290 -3.83 15.72 -11.88
CA GLY A 290 -3.31 16.66 -12.87
C GLY A 290 -1.81 16.97 -12.68
N ILE A 291 -1.15 17.49 -13.71
CA ILE A 291 0.31 17.76 -13.72
C ILE A 291 0.73 18.66 -12.55
N SER A 292 0.01 19.77 -12.32
CA SER A 292 0.33 20.71 -11.25
C SER A 292 0.19 20.08 -9.86
N GLU A 293 -0.83 19.24 -9.65
CA GLU A 293 -1.03 18.53 -8.39
C GLU A 293 0.03 17.45 -8.17
N LEU A 294 0.50 16.80 -9.24
CA LEU A 294 1.58 15.83 -9.17
C LEU A 294 2.88 16.50 -8.73
N ALA A 295 3.25 17.63 -9.34
CA ALA A 295 4.41 18.42 -8.91
C ALA A 295 4.29 18.86 -7.44
N ARG A 296 3.11 19.37 -7.03
CA ARG A 296 2.84 19.73 -5.63
C ARG A 296 2.95 18.53 -4.67
N LYS A 297 2.51 17.34 -5.08
CA LYS A 297 2.62 16.12 -4.27
C LYS A 297 4.08 15.77 -4.00
N ILE A 298 4.93 15.82 -5.03
CA ILE A 298 6.38 15.61 -4.90
C ILE A 298 7.01 16.62 -3.92
N GLU A 299 6.54 17.86 -3.92
CA GLU A 299 7.05 18.90 -3.01
C GLU A 299 6.62 18.72 -1.55
N SER A 300 5.55 17.97 -1.31
CA SER A 300 4.87 17.93 -0.01
C SER A 300 4.95 16.60 0.72
N PHE A 301 5.24 15.48 0.04
CA PHE A 301 5.29 14.15 0.63
C PHE A 301 6.60 13.82 1.35
N SER A 302 6.71 12.61 1.90
CA SER A 302 7.78 12.27 2.81
C SER A 302 9.14 11.96 2.18
N HIS A 303 9.14 11.65 0.89
CA HIS A 303 10.35 11.34 0.12
C HIS A 303 11.04 12.62 -0.36
N LYS A 304 11.57 13.41 0.57
CA LYS A 304 12.24 14.69 0.28
C LYS A 304 13.40 14.54 -0.71
N GLU A 305 14.06 13.39 -0.71
CA GLU A 305 15.13 13.03 -1.64
C GLU A 305 14.66 12.98 -3.10
N LEU A 306 13.36 12.80 -3.35
CA LEU A 306 12.74 12.80 -4.67
C LEU A 306 12.20 14.17 -5.08
N ASN A 307 12.31 15.19 -4.22
CA ASN A 307 11.88 16.56 -4.57
C ASN A 307 12.95 17.27 -5.42
N LEU A 308 13.14 16.77 -6.64
CA LEU A 308 14.09 17.30 -7.61
C LEU A 308 13.37 18.03 -8.75
N PRO A 309 13.93 19.13 -9.30
CA PRO A 309 13.30 19.90 -10.37
C PRO A 309 12.91 19.07 -11.60
N GLU A 310 13.72 18.08 -11.98
CA GLU A 310 13.47 17.21 -13.13
C GLU A 310 12.18 16.41 -13.00
N TYR A 311 11.86 15.88 -11.80
CA TYR A 311 10.67 15.06 -11.58
C TYR A 311 9.38 15.88 -11.53
N LYS A 312 9.51 17.20 -11.46
CA LYS A 312 8.41 18.17 -11.42
C LYS A 312 8.22 18.89 -12.76
N ALA A 313 9.15 18.71 -13.71
CA ALA A 313 9.07 19.34 -15.01
C ALA A 313 7.86 18.80 -15.79
N VAL A 314 7.09 19.71 -16.39
CA VAL A 314 5.86 19.37 -17.15
C VAL A 314 6.16 18.34 -18.23
N ASP A 315 7.18 18.57 -19.05
CA ASP A 315 7.54 17.67 -20.15
C ASP A 315 7.94 16.26 -19.65
N HIS A 316 8.62 16.18 -18.50
CA HIS A 316 8.97 14.91 -17.87
C HIS A 316 7.73 14.17 -17.38
N ILE A 317 6.84 14.85 -16.66
CA ILE A 317 5.58 14.26 -16.17
C ILE A 317 4.72 13.77 -17.34
N VAL A 318 4.57 14.57 -18.39
CA VAL A 318 3.81 14.21 -19.59
C VAL A 318 4.41 12.99 -20.27
N GLU A 319 5.73 12.94 -20.44
CA GLU A 319 6.41 11.77 -21.01
C GLU A 319 6.18 10.52 -20.16
N CYS A 320 6.35 10.61 -18.84
CA CYS A 320 6.10 9.50 -17.92
C CYS A 320 4.67 8.97 -18.02
N ILE A 321 3.67 9.84 -18.04
CA ILE A 321 2.25 9.45 -18.18
C ILE A 321 1.99 8.83 -19.56
N ARG A 322 2.58 9.39 -20.62
CA ARG A 322 2.38 8.93 -22.01
C ARG A 322 3.03 7.58 -22.28
N THR A 323 4.16 7.28 -21.67
CA THR A 323 4.94 6.07 -21.97
C THR A 323 4.96 5.06 -20.83
N GLY A 324 4.28 5.34 -19.71
CA GLY A 324 4.28 4.49 -18.53
C GLY A 324 5.63 4.44 -17.81
N LYS A 325 6.51 5.42 -18.01
CA LYS A 325 7.82 5.43 -17.31
C LYS A 325 7.65 5.78 -15.84
N ASP A 326 8.54 5.26 -15.00
CA ASP A 326 8.62 5.66 -13.60
C ASP A 326 8.91 7.15 -13.47
N LEU A 327 8.14 7.83 -12.61
CA LEU A 327 8.26 9.27 -12.38
C LEU A 327 9.63 9.68 -11.84
N PHE A 328 10.28 8.78 -11.09
CA PHE A 328 11.53 9.04 -10.35
C PHE A 328 12.75 8.35 -10.95
N ASN A 329 12.62 7.81 -12.18
CA ASN A 329 13.71 7.14 -12.90
C ASN A 329 14.45 6.08 -12.06
N ARG A 330 13.71 5.28 -11.28
CA ARG A 330 14.29 4.24 -10.39
C ARG A 330 14.75 2.98 -11.13
N GLY A 331 14.66 3.00 -12.46
CA GLY A 331 15.04 1.92 -13.36
C GLY A 331 13.85 1.17 -13.96
N SER A 332 14.10 0.42 -15.03
CA SER A 332 13.07 -0.21 -15.88
C SER A 332 12.18 -1.24 -15.18
N TYR A 333 12.59 -1.73 -14.00
CA TYR A 333 11.75 -2.56 -13.15
C TYR A 333 10.52 -1.79 -12.63
N PHE A 334 10.66 -0.48 -12.42
CA PHE A 334 9.59 0.42 -11.97
C PHE A 334 8.83 1.07 -13.12
N ASP A 335 9.24 0.85 -14.37
CA ASP A 335 8.43 1.25 -15.52
C ASP A 335 7.18 0.37 -15.59
N MET A 336 6.06 1.01 -15.90
CA MET A 336 4.77 0.38 -16.01
C MET A 336 4.63 -0.41 -17.31
N LEU A 337 3.82 -1.46 -17.25
CA LEU A 337 3.37 -2.21 -18.40
C LEU A 337 2.03 -1.66 -18.90
N PRO A 338 1.75 -1.73 -20.21
CA PRO A 338 0.39 -1.54 -20.71
C PRO A 338 -0.57 -2.50 -19.99
N ALA A 339 -1.64 -1.94 -19.44
CA ALA A 339 -2.65 -2.72 -18.73
C ALA A 339 -3.44 -3.60 -19.72
N GLY A 340 -3.62 -4.87 -19.35
CA GLY A 340 -4.49 -5.79 -20.08
C GLY A 340 -5.99 -5.52 -19.84
N PRO A 341 -6.88 -6.16 -20.62
CA PRO A 341 -8.32 -5.98 -20.47
C PRO A 341 -8.85 -6.40 -19.09
N GLU A 342 -8.15 -7.30 -18.40
CA GLU A 342 -8.52 -7.77 -17.06
C GLU A 342 -8.52 -6.63 -16.03
N LEU A 343 -7.44 -5.84 -15.96
CA LEU A 343 -7.34 -4.72 -15.02
C LEU A 343 -8.40 -3.65 -15.34
N GLN A 344 -8.67 -3.40 -16.62
CA GLN A 344 -9.70 -2.45 -17.05
C GLN A 344 -11.12 -2.93 -16.73
N ALA A 345 -11.36 -4.25 -16.72
CA ALA A 345 -12.63 -4.85 -16.33
C ALA A 345 -12.85 -4.81 -14.81
N GLN A 346 -11.77 -4.79 -14.04
CA GLN A 346 -11.78 -4.73 -12.58
C GLN A 346 -11.72 -3.30 -12.03
N ARG A 347 -12.20 -2.28 -12.76
CA ARG A 347 -12.22 -0.92 -12.22
C ARG A 347 -13.25 -0.78 -11.09
N PRO A 348 -12.95 -0.01 -10.02
CA PRO A 348 -13.89 0.19 -8.93
C PRO A 348 -15.18 0.86 -9.43
N GLU A 349 -16.30 0.53 -8.80
CA GLU A 349 -17.55 1.26 -8.98
C GLU A 349 -17.31 2.76 -8.70
N GLY A 350 -17.98 3.64 -9.45
CA GLY A 350 -17.74 5.09 -9.40
C GLY A 350 -16.56 5.57 -10.27
N TRP A 351 -15.75 4.66 -10.84
CA TRP A 351 -14.60 5.03 -11.67
C TRP A 351 -14.97 5.98 -12.82
N GLN A 352 -16.08 5.75 -13.52
CA GLN A 352 -16.47 6.58 -14.67
C GLN A 352 -16.79 8.02 -14.25
N THR A 353 -17.41 8.22 -13.08
CA THR A 353 -17.67 9.54 -12.51
C THR A 353 -16.36 10.23 -12.15
N PHE A 354 -15.47 9.50 -11.46
CA PHE A 354 -14.15 10.00 -11.10
C PHE A 354 -13.31 10.37 -12.33
N ALA A 355 -13.27 9.51 -13.35
CA ALA A 355 -12.51 9.75 -14.58
C ALA A 355 -12.95 11.03 -15.30
N LYS A 356 -14.25 11.32 -15.32
CA LYS A 356 -14.77 12.59 -15.87
C LYS A 356 -14.33 13.81 -15.07
N HIS A 357 -14.15 13.68 -13.75
CA HIS A 357 -13.61 14.76 -12.92
C HIS A 357 -12.11 14.92 -13.13
N LEU A 358 -11.37 13.80 -13.18
CA LEU A 358 -9.95 13.79 -13.46
C LEU A 358 -9.65 14.46 -14.81
N ALA A 359 -10.40 14.15 -15.86
CA ALA A 359 -10.25 14.75 -17.18
C ALA A 359 -10.46 16.28 -17.20
N LYS A 360 -11.22 16.85 -16.26
CA LYS A 360 -11.43 18.31 -16.17
C LYS A 360 -10.25 19.06 -15.54
N VAL A 361 -9.49 18.38 -14.69
CA VAL A 361 -8.34 18.97 -13.98
C VAL A 361 -7.00 18.57 -14.60
N GLN A 362 -7.02 17.56 -15.47
CA GLN A 362 -5.90 17.25 -16.35
C GLN A 362 -5.75 18.36 -17.40
N SER A 363 -4.52 18.78 -17.63
CA SER A 363 -4.22 19.88 -18.54
C SER A 363 -4.53 19.48 -20.00
N PRO A 364 -4.67 20.44 -20.93
CA PRO A 364 -4.89 20.13 -22.35
C PRO A 364 -3.86 19.14 -22.94
N GLU A 365 -2.63 19.17 -22.41
CA GLU A 365 -1.53 18.27 -22.77
C GLU A 365 -1.83 16.80 -22.42
N LEU A 366 -2.58 16.54 -21.35
CA LEU A 366 -3.03 15.19 -20.97
C LEU A 366 -4.38 14.80 -21.59
N ALA A 367 -5.21 15.77 -21.97
CA ALA A 367 -6.51 15.51 -22.59
C ALA A 367 -6.40 14.77 -23.94
N GLN A 368 -5.21 14.75 -24.56
CA GLN A 368 -4.94 13.99 -25.80
C GLN A 368 -4.51 12.53 -25.54
N LEU A 369 -4.34 12.11 -24.28
CA LEU A 369 -3.77 10.81 -23.88
C LEU A 369 -4.79 9.81 -23.31
N HIS A 370 -6.04 10.24 -23.04
CA HIS A 370 -7.06 9.44 -22.34
C HIS A 370 -8.25 9.06 -23.20
#